data_AF-A0A392Q7C4-F1
#
_entry.id   AF-A0A392Q7C4-F1
#
_cell.length_a   1.000
_cell.length_b   1.000
_cell.length_c   1.000
_cell.angle_alpha   90.00
_cell.angle_beta   90.00
_cell.angle_gamma   90.00
#
_symmetry.space_group_name_H-M   'P 1'
#
loop_
_entity.id
_entity.type
_entity.pdbx_description
1 polymer ?
#
loop_
_entity_poly.entity_id
_entity_poly.type
_entity_poly.pdbx_seq_one_letter_code
_entity_poly.pdbx_strand_id
1 'polypeptide(L)'
;MMMTTILVTLVMLLIWQLHILIVASFLVVFLGLELVFFSSVLWGITDGSWIILVFAAILFFIMFVWNYGSKLKYEAEVKQRLSPDLMRDLGCNLGTIRAPGIGLLYNELVKGIPGILGHFLTTLPAIHSMIILVSIKYVPVAMVPQSE
;
A
#
# COMPACT_ATOMS: atom_id res chain seq x y z
N MET A 1 15.98 15.43 12.89
CA MET A 1 16.36 16.82 13.20
C MET A 1 16.20 17.69 11.96
N MET A 2 16.81 17.37 10.79
CA MET A 2 16.56 18.14 9.55
C MET A 2 15.10 18.42 9.21
N MET A 3 14.24 17.40 9.21
CA MET A 3 12.81 17.60 8.93
C MET A 3 12.13 18.53 9.95
N THR A 4 12.53 18.48 11.22
CA THR A 4 12.02 19.39 12.24
C THR A 4 12.55 20.81 12.06
N THR A 5 13.81 20.99 11.65
CA THR A 5 14.41 22.30 11.35
C THR A 5 13.71 22.98 10.17
N ILE A 6 13.43 22.22 9.11
CA ILE A 6 12.68 22.68 7.94
C ILE A 6 11.24 23.05 8.34
N LEU A 7 10.58 22.19 9.11
CA LEU A 7 9.21 22.44 9.58
C LEU A 7 9.14 23.70 10.46
N VAL A 8 10.06 23.86 11.42
CA VAL A 8 10.12 25.03 12.29
C VAL A 8 10.42 26.29 11.47
N THR A 9 11.31 26.22 10.48
CA THR A 9 11.57 27.35 9.57
C THR A 9 10.31 27.74 8.80
N LEU A 10 9.55 26.76 8.30
CA LEU A 10 8.26 26.99 7.63
C LEU A 10 7.25 27.65 8.58
N VAL A 11 7.18 27.20 9.84
CA VAL A 11 6.33 27.79 10.89
C VAL A 11 6.75 29.23 11.19
N MET A 12 8.04 29.52 11.33
CA MET A 12 8.56 30.87 11.58
C MET A 12 8.24 31.84 10.43
N LEU A 13 8.27 31.34 9.18
CA LEU A 13 7.95 32.11 7.98
C LEU A 13 6.44 32.35 7.85
N LEU A 14 5.63 31.29 7.98
CA LEU A 14 4.21 31.33 7.61
C LEU A 14 3.32 31.79 8.77
N ILE A 15 3.59 31.33 9.99
CA ILE A 15 2.75 31.57 11.17
C ILE A 15 3.25 32.78 11.97
N TRP A 16 4.56 32.88 12.22
CA TRP A 16 5.12 33.97 13.04
C TRP A 16 5.43 35.26 12.26
N GLN A 17 5.38 35.25 10.91
CA GLN A 17 5.55 36.43 10.06
C GLN A 17 6.80 37.26 10.43
N LEU A 18 7.89 36.58 10.81
CA LEU A 18 9.14 37.26 11.19
C LEU A 18 9.87 37.81 9.96
N HIS A 19 10.71 38.82 10.18
CA HIS A 19 11.49 39.43 9.11
C HIS A 19 12.36 38.38 8.40
N ILE A 20 12.34 38.37 7.06
CA ILE A 20 12.91 37.29 6.26
C ILE A 20 14.41 37.07 6.52
N LEU A 21 15.15 38.13 6.89
CA LEU A 21 16.56 38.05 7.24
C LEU A 21 16.81 37.22 8.52
N ILE A 22 15.91 37.30 9.50
CA ILE A 22 16.04 36.56 10.77
C ILE A 22 15.78 35.06 10.50
N VAL A 23 14.74 34.76 9.73
CA VAL A 23 14.40 33.38 9.34
C VAL A 23 15.50 32.76 8.48
N ALA A 24 16.05 33.51 7.52
CA ALA A 24 17.16 33.05 6.69
C ALA A 24 18.42 32.78 7.51
N SER A 25 18.76 33.66 8.45
CA SER A 25 19.91 33.47 9.35
C SER A 25 19.76 32.21 10.21
N PHE A 26 18.59 32.01 10.82
CA PHE A 26 18.28 30.81 11.59
C PHE A 26 18.42 29.53 10.74
N LEU A 27 17.82 29.52 9.54
CA LEU A 27 17.88 28.38 8.64
C LEU A 27 19.32 28.05 8.26
N VAL A 28 20.12 29.04 7.86
CA VAL A 28 21.51 28.82 7.43
C VAL A 28 22.37 28.25 8.56
N VAL A 29 22.23 28.76 9.78
CA VAL A 29 23.01 28.29 10.94
C VAL A 29 22.63 26.86 11.31
N PHE A 30 21.34 26.58 11.49
CA PHE A 30 20.90 25.25 11.94
C PHE A 30 21.04 24.20 10.83
N LEU A 31 20.61 24.50 9.61
CA LEU A 31 20.75 23.59 8.49
C LEU A 31 22.23 23.35 8.16
N GLY A 32 23.07 24.39 8.24
CA GLY A 32 24.51 24.26 8.05
C GLY A 32 25.16 23.33 9.05
N LEU A 33 24.84 23.48 10.34
CA LEU A 33 25.33 22.61 11.40
C LEU A 33 24.91 21.15 11.18
N GLU A 34 23.64 20.92 10.85
CA GLU A 34 23.14 19.59 10.53
C GLU A 34 23.80 18.99 9.28
N LEU A 35 24.06 19.80 8.25
CA LEU A 35 24.78 19.37 7.05
C LEU A 35 26.23 19.00 7.34
N VAL A 36 26.91 19.72 8.24
CA VAL A 36 28.27 19.39 8.68
C VAL A 36 28.27 18.05 9.42
N PHE A 37 27.33 17.83 10.34
CA PHE A 37 27.18 16.54 11.02
C PHE A 37 26.85 15.42 10.04
N PHE A 38 25.96 15.67 9.09
CA PHE A 38 25.62 14.70 8.05
C PHE A 38 26.83 14.34 7.18
N SER A 39 27.60 15.35 6.76
CA SER A 39 28.83 15.18 5.99
C SER A 39 29.89 14.38 6.76
N SER A 40 30.02 14.62 8.07
CA SER A 40 30.91 13.85 8.94
C SER A 40 30.57 12.36 8.98
N VAL A 41 29.27 12.04 9.08
CA VAL A 41 28.79 10.64 9.01
C VAL A 41 29.03 10.03 7.62
N LEU A 42 28.86 10.82 6.55
CA LEU A 42 29.16 10.36 5.19
C LEU A 42 30.65 10.08 4.99
N TRP A 43 31.54 10.85 5.62
CA TRP A 43 32.98 10.60 5.55
C TRP A 43 33.36 9.26 6.21
N GLY A 44 32.68 8.91 7.31
CA GLY A 44 32.84 7.60 7.97
C GLY A 44 32.38 6.40 7.13
N ILE A 45 31.75 6.60 5.97
CA ILE A 45 31.45 5.54 5.01
C ILE A 45 32.74 5.00 4.38
N THR A 46 33.70 5.87 4.10
CA THR A 46 34.97 5.49 3.46
C THR A 46 35.83 4.63 4.38
N ASP A 47 35.74 4.84 5.70
CA ASP A 47 36.55 4.16 6.70
C ASP A 47 35.97 2.82 7.18
N GLY A 48 34.77 2.42 6.74
CA GLY A 48 34.24 1.07 7.03
C GLY A 48 32.72 0.94 7.14
N SER A 49 31.97 2.04 7.19
CA SER A 49 30.49 1.98 7.32
C SER A 49 29.76 1.63 6.01
N TRP A 50 30.48 1.42 4.91
CA TRP A 50 29.91 1.07 3.61
C TRP A 50 29.15 -0.27 3.62
N ILE A 51 29.55 -1.23 4.47
CA ILE A 51 28.91 -2.55 4.56
C ILE A 51 27.45 -2.43 5.00
N ILE A 52 27.18 -1.59 6.01
CA ILE A 52 25.82 -1.37 6.53
C ILE A 52 24.95 -0.69 5.47
N LEU A 53 25.53 0.23 4.69
CA LEU A 53 24.84 0.94 3.63
C LEU A 53 24.45 0.00 2.47
N VAL A 54 25.38 -0.87 2.06
CA VAL A 54 25.10 -1.90 1.04
C VAL A 54 24.03 -2.87 1.53
N PHE A 55 24.12 -3.33 2.78
CA PHE A 55 23.12 -4.23 3.35
C PHE A 55 21.73 -3.57 3.42
N ALA A 56 21.65 -2.32 3.85
CA ALA A 56 20.41 -1.56 3.85
C ALA A 56 19.84 -1.38 2.43
N ALA A 57 20.68 -1.11 1.44
CA ALA A 57 20.27 -0.98 0.04
C ALA A 57 19.69 -2.29 -0.52
N ILE A 58 20.30 -3.43 -0.19
CA ILE A 58 19.80 -4.75 -0.60
C ILE A 58 18.43 -5.04 0.02
N LEU A 59 18.28 -4.84 1.33
CA LEU A 59 17.00 -5.04 2.01
C LEU A 59 15.91 -4.10 1.48
N PHE A 60 16.28 -2.84 1.24
CA PHE A 60 15.37 -1.87 0.61
C PHE A 60 14.94 -2.33 -0.78
N PHE A 61 15.87 -2.85 -1.60
CA PHE A 61 15.53 -3.36 -2.92
C PHE A 61 14.58 -4.55 -2.86
N ILE A 62 14.80 -5.49 -1.94
CA ILE A 62 13.91 -6.64 -1.72
C ILE A 62 12.50 -6.15 -1.35
N MET A 63 12.38 -5.23 -0.39
CA MET A 63 11.09 -4.66 0.01
C MET A 63 10.44 -3.88 -1.14
N PHE A 64 11.22 -3.12 -1.90
CA PHE A 64 10.73 -2.34 -3.02
C PHE A 64 10.18 -3.22 -4.14
N VAL A 65 10.93 -4.25 -4.55
CA VAL A 65 10.49 -5.24 -5.54
C VAL A 65 9.25 -5.99 -5.04
N TRP A 66 9.22 -6.39 -3.76
CA TRP A 66 8.07 -7.04 -3.17
C TRP A 66 6.82 -6.15 -3.23
N ASN A 67 6.93 -4.90 -2.77
CA ASN A 67 5.82 -3.95 -2.78
C ASN A 67 5.34 -3.64 -4.20
N TYR A 68 6.27 -3.49 -5.14
CA TYR A 68 5.93 -3.30 -6.56
C TYR A 68 5.18 -4.51 -7.12
N GLY A 69 5.66 -5.73 -6.85
CA GLY A 69 5.02 -6.97 -7.25
C GLY A 69 3.63 -7.16 -6.63
N SER A 70 3.49 -6.88 -5.33
CA SER A 70 2.20 -6.93 -4.64
C SER A 70 1.20 -5.94 -5.23
N LYS A 71 1.63 -4.70 -5.53
CA LYS A 71 0.77 -3.72 -6.19
C LYS A 71 0.37 -4.15 -7.59
N LEU A 72 1.31 -4.63 -8.39
CA LEU A 72 1.04 -5.08 -9.76
C LEU A 72 0.11 -6.29 -9.77
N LYS A 73 0.30 -7.25 -8.86
CA LYS A 73 -0.62 -8.38 -8.67
C LYS A 73 -2.01 -7.89 -8.30
N TYR A 74 -2.12 -6.96 -7.37
CA TYR A 74 -3.39 -6.38 -6.95
C TYR A 74 -4.10 -5.68 -8.12
N GLU A 75 -3.38 -4.87 -8.91
CA GLU A 75 -3.94 -4.19 -10.08
C GLU A 75 -4.35 -5.17 -11.19
N ALA A 76 -3.58 -6.23 -11.42
CA ALA A 76 -3.92 -7.28 -12.36
C ALA A 76 -5.19 -8.04 -11.93
N GLU A 77 -5.33 -8.36 -10.65
CA GLU A 77 -6.51 -9.01 -10.07
C GLU A 77 -7.75 -8.10 -10.13
N VAL A 78 -7.56 -6.79 -9.95
CA VAL A 78 -8.58 -5.76 -10.17
C VAL A 78 -8.96 -5.62 -11.64
N LYS A 79 -8.02 -5.81 -12.57
CA LYS A 79 -8.28 -5.70 -14.01
C LYS A 79 -8.91 -6.97 -14.60
N GLN A 80 -8.56 -8.15 -14.07
CA GLN A 80 -9.16 -9.45 -14.40
C GLN A 80 -10.47 -9.69 -13.62
N ARG A 81 -11.24 -8.62 -13.36
CA ARG A 81 -12.61 -8.72 -12.87
C ARG A 81 -13.44 -9.45 -13.92
N LEU A 82 -13.98 -10.60 -13.54
CA LEU A 82 -15.06 -11.22 -14.31
C LEU A 82 -16.26 -10.27 -14.24
N SER A 83 -16.68 -9.74 -15.39
CA SER A 83 -17.91 -8.95 -15.46
C SER A 83 -19.08 -9.80 -14.95
N PRO A 84 -20.02 -9.25 -14.14
CA PRO A 84 -21.21 -9.98 -13.72
C PRO A 84 -22.00 -10.56 -14.90
N ASP A 85 -21.89 -9.95 -16.09
CA ASP A 85 -22.51 -10.44 -17.33
C ASP A 85 -21.89 -11.76 -17.80
N LEU A 86 -20.57 -11.93 -17.67
CA LEU A 86 -19.87 -13.16 -18.06
C LEU A 86 -20.28 -14.34 -17.15
N MET A 87 -20.56 -14.08 -15.86
CA MET A 87 -21.03 -15.12 -14.93
C MET A 87 -22.46 -15.56 -15.24
N ARG A 88 -23.33 -14.66 -15.74
CA ARG A 88 -24.68 -15.03 -16.20
C ARG A 88 -24.63 -15.90 -17.45
N ASP A 89 -23.70 -15.61 -18.36
CA ASP A 89 -23.52 -16.37 -19.60
C ASP A 89 -22.85 -17.74 -19.37
N LEU A 90 -21.84 -17.80 -18.48
CA LEU A 90 -21.24 -19.07 -18.04
C LEU A 90 -22.20 -19.91 -17.21
N GLY A 91 -23.04 -19.31 -16.37
CA GLY A 91 -24.01 -20.03 -15.53
C GLY A 91 -25.08 -20.79 -16.33
N CYS A 92 -25.40 -20.35 -17.54
CA CYS A 92 -26.33 -21.04 -18.44
C CYS A 92 -25.68 -22.19 -19.24
N ASN A 93 -24.36 -22.12 -19.49
CA ASN A 93 -23.65 -23.08 -20.34
C ASN A 93 -22.81 -24.12 -19.56
N LEU A 94 -22.47 -23.86 -18.31
CA LEU A 94 -21.83 -24.86 -17.47
C LEU A 94 -22.92 -25.76 -16.88
N GLY A 95 -22.99 -27.01 -17.36
CA GLY A 95 -23.80 -28.09 -16.79
C GLY A 95 -23.35 -28.49 -15.38
N THR A 96 -23.33 -27.53 -14.46
CA THR A 96 -22.84 -27.67 -13.11
C THR A 96 -23.88 -28.34 -12.22
N ILE A 97 -23.46 -29.40 -11.56
CA ILE A 97 -24.26 -30.11 -10.56
C ILE A 97 -24.30 -29.22 -9.31
N ARG A 98 -25.50 -28.78 -8.92
CA ARG A 98 -25.68 -27.95 -7.71
C ARG A 98 -25.71 -28.83 -6.47
N ALA A 99 -24.67 -28.75 -5.66
CA ALA A 99 -24.65 -29.39 -4.35
C ALA A 99 -25.46 -28.55 -3.34
N PRO A 100 -26.34 -29.15 -2.53
CA PRO A 100 -27.02 -28.44 -1.46
C PRO A 100 -26.00 -28.02 -0.39
N GLY A 101 -25.88 -26.71 -0.15
CA GLY A 101 -24.98 -26.13 0.85
C GLY A 101 -24.67 -24.66 0.58
N ILE A 102 -24.01 -24.01 1.55
CA ILE A 102 -23.59 -22.60 1.49
C ILE A 102 -22.08 -22.56 1.31
N GLY A 103 -21.59 -21.95 0.23
CA GLY A 103 -20.18 -21.66 0.01
C GLY A 103 -19.86 -20.24 0.46
N LEU A 104 -18.89 -20.09 1.37
CA LEU A 104 -18.34 -18.78 1.73
C LEU A 104 -17.03 -18.58 0.94
N LEU A 105 -16.93 -17.50 0.17
CA LEU A 105 -15.69 -17.14 -0.52
C LEU A 105 -15.21 -15.79 -0.02
N TYR A 106 -14.07 -15.79 0.66
CA TYR A 106 -13.39 -14.55 1.06
C TYR A 106 -12.78 -13.88 -0.17
N ASN A 107 -13.03 -12.59 -0.32
CA ASN A 107 -12.53 -11.78 -1.42
C ASN A 107 -12.13 -10.39 -0.91
N GLU A 108 -10.92 -9.94 -1.19
CA GLU A 108 -10.48 -8.60 -0.76
C GLU A 108 -10.92 -7.47 -1.71
N LEU A 109 -11.61 -7.80 -2.80
CA LEU A 109 -12.13 -6.83 -3.75
C LEU A 109 -13.53 -6.32 -3.36
N VAL A 110 -13.62 -5.01 -3.11
CA VAL A 110 -14.85 -4.28 -2.73
C VAL A 110 -15.94 -4.30 -3.82
N LYS A 111 -15.57 -4.50 -5.09
CA LYS A 111 -16.51 -4.59 -6.22
C LYS A 111 -16.03 -5.60 -7.27
N GLY A 112 -16.78 -6.68 -7.46
CA GLY A 112 -16.58 -7.68 -8.51
C GLY A 112 -16.36 -9.10 -7.99
N ILE A 113 -16.61 -10.09 -8.87
CA ILE A 113 -16.34 -11.51 -8.60
C ILE A 113 -14.86 -11.79 -8.89
N PRO A 114 -14.13 -12.49 -8.00
CA PRO A 114 -12.72 -12.77 -8.21
C PRO A 114 -12.52 -13.70 -9.41
N GLY A 115 -11.52 -13.40 -10.26
CA GLY A 115 -11.16 -14.21 -11.43
C GLY A 115 -10.89 -15.69 -11.11
N ILE A 116 -10.48 -15.98 -9.86
CA ILE A 116 -10.23 -17.34 -9.35
C ILE A 116 -11.48 -18.23 -9.44
N LEU A 117 -12.68 -17.65 -9.35
CA LEU A 117 -13.93 -18.41 -9.40
C LEU A 117 -14.16 -18.98 -10.81
N GLY A 118 -13.80 -18.26 -11.87
CA GLY A 118 -13.89 -18.79 -13.24
C GLY A 118 -12.99 -20.02 -13.46
N HIS A 119 -11.75 -19.98 -12.93
CA HIS A 119 -10.85 -21.13 -12.98
C HIS A 119 -11.35 -22.29 -12.11
N PHE A 120 -11.95 -21.99 -10.95
CA PHE A 120 -12.54 -23.01 -10.09
C PHE A 120 -13.72 -23.73 -10.77
N LEU A 121 -14.61 -22.97 -11.42
CA LEU A 121 -15.78 -23.52 -12.13
C LEU A 121 -15.42 -24.39 -13.34
N THR A 122 -14.32 -24.07 -14.03
CA THR A 122 -13.82 -24.88 -15.16
C THR A 122 -13.11 -26.15 -14.72
N THR A 123 -12.49 -26.14 -13.53
CA THR A 123 -11.78 -27.31 -12.98
C THR A 123 -12.71 -28.24 -12.21
N LEU A 124 -13.73 -27.69 -11.54
CA LEU A 124 -14.70 -28.41 -10.72
C LEU A 124 -16.12 -27.99 -11.10
N PRO A 125 -16.86 -28.79 -11.88
CA PRO A 125 -18.23 -28.49 -12.30
C PRO A 125 -19.26 -28.74 -11.18
N ALA A 126 -18.95 -28.38 -9.93
CA ALA A 126 -19.82 -28.51 -8.77
C ALA A 126 -19.91 -27.16 -8.04
N ILE A 127 -21.13 -26.62 -7.96
CA ILE A 127 -21.38 -25.30 -7.34
C ILE A 127 -22.34 -25.49 -6.16
N HIS A 128 -22.09 -24.79 -5.06
CA HIS A 128 -23.03 -24.74 -3.93
C HIS A 128 -24.26 -23.89 -4.28
N SER A 129 -25.44 -24.27 -3.76
CA SER A 129 -26.71 -23.58 -4.03
C SER A 129 -26.69 -22.08 -3.70
N MET A 130 -25.93 -21.68 -2.67
CA MET A 130 -25.74 -20.29 -2.28
C MET A 130 -24.25 -19.99 -2.09
N ILE A 131 -23.73 -18.98 -2.78
CA ILE A 131 -22.35 -18.49 -2.59
C ILE A 131 -22.42 -17.07 -2.02
N ILE A 132 -21.80 -16.86 -0.86
CA ILE A 132 -21.66 -15.55 -0.23
C ILE A 132 -20.22 -15.09 -0.40
N LEU A 133 -20.03 -13.96 -1.09
CA LEU A 133 -18.73 -13.31 -1.24
C LEU A 133 -18.53 -12.35 -0.07
N VAL A 134 -17.56 -12.63 0.80
CA VAL A 134 -17.27 -11.84 2.00
C VAL A 134 -16.00 -11.02 1.76
N SER A 135 -16.11 -9.69 1.86
CA SER A 135 -14.97 -8.77 1.75
C SER A 135 -14.80 -7.99 3.05
N ILE A 136 -13.64 -8.14 3.70
CA ILE A 136 -13.30 -7.39 4.91
C ILE A 136 -12.31 -6.31 4.53
N LYS A 137 -12.68 -5.04 4.73
CA LYS A 137 -11.79 -3.91 4.51
C LYS A 137 -11.57 -3.16 5.81
N TYR A 138 -10.32 -3.12 6.26
CA TYR A 138 -9.92 -2.33 7.41
C TYR A 138 -9.85 -0.85 7.02
N VAL A 139 -10.70 -0.03 7.62
CA VAL A 139 -10.69 1.43 7.44
C VAL A 139 -10.11 2.05 8.72
N PRO A 140 -9.07 2.91 8.62
CA PRO A 140 -8.49 3.56 9.79
C PRO A 140 -9.38 4.72 10.23
N VAL A 141 -10.48 4.41 10.91
CA VAL A 141 -11.38 5.40 11.52
C VAL A 141 -11.14 5.40 13.04
N ALA A 142 -10.85 6.57 13.61
CA ALA A 142 -10.54 6.70 15.03
C ALA A 142 -11.74 6.41 15.95
N MET A 143 -12.97 6.51 15.44
CA MET A 143 -14.19 6.19 16.18
C MET A 143 -15.29 5.77 15.20
N VAL A 144 -15.91 4.61 15.43
CA VAL A 144 -17.08 4.17 14.66
C VAL A 144 -18.31 4.90 15.23
N PRO A 145 -19.10 5.62 14.41
CA PRO A 145 -20.33 6.26 14.85
C PRO A 145 -21.32 5.21 15.38
N GLN A 146 -22.08 5.52 16.44
CA GLN A 146 -23.05 4.58 17.04
C GLN A 146 -24.32 4.36 16.21
N SER A 147 -24.41 4.96 15.03
CA SER A 147 -25.60 4.93 14.16
C SER A 147 -25.45 4.01 12.94
N GLU A 148 -24.46 3.11 12.93
CA GLU A 148 -24.24 2.12 11.87
C GLU A 148 -24.12 0.71 12.46
#